data_AF-Q97MB1-F1
#
_entry.id   AF-Q97MB1-F1
#
_cell.length_a   1.000
_cell.length_b   1.000
_cell.length_c   1.000
_cell.angle_alpha   90.00
_cell.angle_beta   90.00
_cell.angle_gamma   90.00
#
_symmetry.space_group_name_H-M   'P 1'
#
loop_
_entity.id
_entity.type
_entity.pdbx_description
1 polymer ?
#
loop_
_entity_poly.entity_id
_entity_poly.type
_entity_poly.pdbx_seq_one_letter_code
_entity_poly.pdbx_strand_id
1 'polypeptide(L)'
;METLTCLKLEFMKFRKSLIKFLFLFPVLLSTSMLCIGLYFRKKSFIAYGGLKNSFSSLLFANHSMLAWHIILLLFVISISIYVFYIETSNDSLTSICSSNLKRRNIYLAKWMLLMLSTILMILIGVCILVVEAKIFNIPFTFNDGVIVRYISFELLCSLGLVSFQLFLISLLKDITTSTIVSLLAAVGFNAIHLSDGLIPYIPYLYFSNSTPFSNTTILRQSIIVSLIYCVLFLIIGIITFNFKDIRE
;
A
#
# COMPACT_ATOMS: atom_id res chain seq x y z
N MET A 1 10.00 5.26 -24.41
CA MET A 1 8.75 5.46 -25.18
C MET A 1 7.77 4.28 -25.00
N GLU A 2 8.25 3.03 -25.09
CA GLU A 2 7.43 1.82 -24.87
C GLU A 2 6.86 1.67 -23.45
N THR A 3 7.61 2.00 -22.40
CA THR A 3 7.11 1.91 -21.01
C THR A 3 5.96 2.90 -20.74
N LEU A 4 6.07 4.13 -21.26
CA LEU A 4 5.04 5.16 -21.12
C LEU A 4 3.74 4.78 -21.86
N THR A 5 3.87 4.13 -23.03
CA THR A 5 2.71 3.64 -23.78
C THR A 5 2.05 2.47 -23.06
N CYS A 6 2.82 1.51 -22.51
CA CYS A 6 2.29 0.47 -21.62
C CYS A 6 1.57 1.07 -20.41
N LEU A 7 2.16 2.06 -19.74
CA LEU A 7 1.54 2.73 -18.60
C LEU A 7 0.21 3.41 -18.98
N LYS A 8 0.17 4.08 -20.13
CA LYS A 8 -1.07 4.70 -20.63
C LYS A 8 -2.16 3.65 -20.89
N LEU A 9 -1.79 2.49 -21.43
CA LEU A 9 -2.74 1.37 -21.63
C LEU A 9 -3.27 0.84 -20.30
N GLU A 10 -2.39 0.61 -19.32
CA GLU A 10 -2.80 0.18 -17.97
C GLU A 10 -3.71 1.22 -17.30
N PHE A 11 -3.42 2.51 -17.46
CA PHE A 11 -4.27 3.59 -16.94
C PHE A 11 -5.63 3.65 -17.66
N MET A 12 -5.68 3.39 -18.96
CA MET A 12 -6.94 3.32 -19.71
C MET A 12 -7.80 2.13 -19.26
N LYS A 13 -7.18 0.96 -19.05
CA LYS A 13 -7.85 -0.23 -18.48
C LYS A 13 -8.43 0.10 -17.11
N PHE A 14 -7.62 0.70 -16.24
CA PHE A 14 -8.01 1.14 -14.91
C PHE A 14 -9.18 2.16 -14.93
N ARG A 15 -9.11 3.19 -15.79
CA ARG A 15 -10.14 4.24 -15.87
C ARG A 15 -11.51 3.70 -16.31
N LYS A 16 -11.52 2.73 -17.24
CA LYS A 16 -12.76 2.13 -17.75
C LYS A 16 -13.37 1.14 -16.78
N SER A 17 -12.64 0.71 -15.76
CA SER A 17 -13.06 -0.37 -14.89
C SER A 17 -13.74 0.11 -13.61
N LEU A 18 -14.39 -0.83 -12.92
CA LEU A 18 -15.07 -0.57 -11.65
C LEU A 18 -14.08 -0.37 -10.46
N ILE A 19 -12.77 -0.42 -10.69
CA ILE A 19 -11.75 -0.21 -9.64
C ILE A 19 -11.78 1.16 -9.02
N LYS A 20 -12.26 2.17 -9.74
CA LYS A 20 -12.45 3.49 -9.13
C LYS A 20 -13.27 3.40 -7.82
N PHE A 21 -14.16 2.42 -7.67
CA PHE A 21 -14.88 2.17 -6.43
C PHE A 21 -14.02 1.54 -5.33
N LEU A 22 -12.95 0.82 -5.67
CA LEU A 22 -11.95 0.32 -4.73
C LEU A 22 -11.20 1.46 -4.02
N PHE A 23 -11.09 2.64 -4.64
CA PHE A 23 -10.53 3.82 -3.96
C PHE A 23 -11.50 4.43 -2.96
N LEU A 24 -12.81 4.32 -3.21
CA LEU A 24 -13.82 4.88 -2.31
C LEU A 24 -13.92 4.08 -1.01
N PHE A 25 -13.74 2.76 -1.05
CA PHE A 25 -13.93 1.93 0.13
C PHE A 25 -12.97 2.26 1.29
N PRO A 26 -11.63 2.28 1.11
CA PRO A 26 -10.67 2.68 2.16
C PRO A 26 -10.94 4.09 2.70
N VAL A 27 -11.31 5.01 1.81
CA VAL A 27 -11.58 6.42 2.15
C VAL A 27 -12.81 6.54 3.03
N LEU A 28 -13.93 5.93 2.61
CA LEU A 28 -15.18 5.95 3.37
C LEU A 28 -15.04 5.22 4.71
N LEU A 29 -14.34 4.09 4.72
CA LEU A 29 -14.12 3.33 5.94
C LEU A 29 -13.24 4.10 6.93
N SER A 30 -12.12 4.67 6.48
CA SER A 30 -11.22 5.45 7.34
C SER A 30 -11.90 6.71 7.89
N THR A 31 -12.57 7.51 7.04
CA THR A 31 -13.30 8.71 7.46
C THR A 31 -14.41 8.38 8.45
N SER A 32 -15.23 7.36 8.17
CA SER A 32 -16.32 6.98 9.07
C SER A 32 -15.80 6.50 10.43
N MET A 33 -14.77 5.64 10.45
CA MET A 33 -14.15 5.16 11.68
C MET A 33 -13.55 6.30 12.51
N LEU A 34 -12.88 7.27 11.86
CA LEU A 34 -12.25 8.38 12.55
C LEU A 34 -13.27 9.40 13.06
N CYS A 35 -14.28 9.75 12.25
CA CYS A 35 -15.39 10.59 12.69
C CYS A 35 -16.15 9.99 13.88
N ILE A 36 -16.51 8.71 13.82
CA ILE A 36 -17.17 8.00 14.93
C ILE A 36 -16.26 7.98 16.17
N GLY A 37 -14.98 7.65 15.98
CA GLY A 37 -13.98 7.60 17.05
C GLY A 37 -13.83 8.95 17.76
N LEU A 38 -13.71 10.04 17.00
CA LEU A 38 -13.64 11.39 17.55
C LEU A 38 -14.94 11.82 18.20
N TYR A 39 -16.11 11.50 17.63
CA TYR A 39 -17.40 11.85 18.20
C TYR A 39 -17.58 11.25 19.61
N PHE A 40 -17.31 9.94 19.77
CA PHE A 40 -17.52 9.26 21.05
C PHE A 40 -16.35 9.40 22.03
N ARG A 41 -15.11 9.50 21.56
CA ARG A 41 -13.91 9.32 22.39
C ARG A 41 -12.83 10.39 22.18
N LYS A 42 -13.18 11.61 21.73
CA LYS A 42 -12.23 12.71 21.49
C LYS A 42 -11.15 12.86 22.58
N LYS A 43 -11.56 12.91 23.87
CA LYS A 43 -10.63 13.09 24.99
C LYS A 43 -9.65 11.92 25.12
N SER A 44 -10.13 10.69 24.95
CA SER A 44 -9.28 9.50 24.96
C SER A 44 -8.34 9.49 23.76
N PHE A 45 -8.79 9.83 22.55
CA PHE A 45 -7.94 9.90 21.35
C PHE A 45 -6.78 10.90 21.52
N ILE A 46 -7.05 12.06 22.13
CA ILE A 46 -6.01 13.07 22.39
C ILE A 46 -5.06 12.62 23.52
N ALA A 47 -5.59 11.94 24.54
CA ALA A 47 -4.82 11.48 25.69
C ALA A 47 -4.00 10.20 25.44
N TYR A 48 -4.44 9.33 24.54
CA TYR A 48 -3.86 7.99 24.33
C TYR A 48 -2.41 8.01 23.85
N GLY A 49 -1.95 9.13 23.27
CA GLY A 49 -0.58 9.24 22.78
C GLY A 49 0.45 9.59 23.85
N GLY A 50 0.09 10.24 24.96
CA GLY A 50 1.07 10.92 25.81
C GLY A 50 1.96 11.93 25.04
N LEU A 51 1.63 12.20 23.77
CA LEU A 51 2.36 13.04 22.86
C LEU A 51 1.98 14.49 23.15
N LYS A 52 2.99 15.38 23.16
CA LYS A 52 2.80 16.79 23.48
C LYS A 52 1.85 17.52 22.51
N ASN A 53 1.71 17.01 21.28
CA ASN A 53 0.96 17.67 20.21
C ASN A 53 -0.29 16.86 19.86
N SER A 54 -1.46 17.52 19.93
CA SER A 54 -2.77 16.87 19.73
C SER A 54 -2.95 16.25 18.34
N PHE A 55 -2.34 16.83 17.30
CA PHE A 55 -2.34 16.27 15.95
C PHE A 55 -1.48 15.01 15.81
N SER A 56 -0.36 14.93 16.54
CA SER A 56 0.48 13.73 16.59
C SER A 56 -0.28 12.57 17.25
N SER A 57 -1.04 12.84 18.30
CA SER A 57 -1.95 11.85 18.91
C SER A 57 -3.03 11.39 17.94
N LEU A 58 -3.62 12.32 17.16
CA LEU A 58 -4.61 11.97 16.13
C LEU A 58 -4.03 11.06 15.05
N LEU A 59 -2.83 11.40 14.54
CA LEU A 59 -2.14 10.60 13.53
C LEU A 59 -1.82 9.20 14.07
N PHE A 60 -1.29 9.12 15.30
CA PHE A 60 -1.01 7.84 15.95
C PHE A 60 -2.28 7.00 16.14
N ALA A 61 -3.37 7.62 16.60
CA ALA A 61 -4.63 6.94 16.81
C ALA A 61 -5.24 6.43 15.49
N ASN A 62 -5.20 7.22 14.41
CA ASN A 62 -5.62 6.76 13.10
C ASN A 62 -4.77 5.59 12.60
N HIS A 63 -3.45 5.73 12.74
CA HIS A 63 -2.53 4.73 12.26
C HIS A 63 -2.67 3.40 13.01
N SER A 64 -2.60 3.42 14.34
CA SER A 64 -2.54 2.22 15.17
C SER A 64 -3.90 1.76 15.69
N MET A 65 -4.76 2.66 16.19
CA MET A 65 -6.05 2.27 16.80
C MET A 65 -7.15 2.03 15.77
N LEU A 66 -7.21 2.84 14.71
CA LEU A 66 -8.15 2.68 13.61
C LEU A 66 -7.61 1.79 12.49
N ALA A 67 -6.42 1.23 12.68
CA ALA A 67 -5.79 0.27 11.77
C ALA A 67 -5.66 0.76 10.31
N TRP A 68 -5.38 2.05 10.11
CA TRP A 68 -5.11 2.61 8.77
C TRP A 68 -4.02 1.84 8.02
N HIS A 69 -2.98 1.39 8.73
CA HIS A 69 -1.93 0.56 8.13
C HIS A 69 -2.44 -0.73 7.50
N ILE A 70 -3.44 -1.39 8.12
CA ILE A 70 -4.06 -2.62 7.59
C ILE A 70 -4.96 -2.28 6.39
N ILE A 71 -5.72 -1.19 6.47
CA ILE A 71 -6.57 -0.72 5.37
C ILE A 71 -5.72 -0.43 4.13
N LEU A 72 -4.59 0.28 4.32
CA LEU A 72 -3.65 0.59 3.26
C LEU A 72 -3.01 -0.69 2.69
N LEU A 73 -2.60 -1.63 3.55
CA LEU A 73 -2.06 -2.94 3.14
C LEU A 73 -3.04 -3.70 2.24
N LEU A 74 -4.29 -3.83 2.67
CA LEU A 74 -5.35 -4.53 1.93
C LEU A 74 -5.67 -3.83 0.62
N PHE A 75 -5.59 -2.50 0.58
CA PHE A 75 -5.74 -1.74 -0.65
C PHE A 75 -4.63 -2.06 -1.67
N VAL A 76 -3.36 -2.11 -1.24
CA VAL A 76 -2.24 -2.49 -2.13
C VAL A 76 -2.44 -3.90 -2.68
N ILE A 77 -2.79 -4.85 -1.81
CA ILE A 77 -3.06 -6.24 -2.21
C ILE A 77 -4.21 -6.28 -3.22
N SER A 78 -5.31 -5.58 -2.96
CA SER A 78 -6.49 -5.58 -3.83
C SER A 78 -6.21 -5.00 -5.22
N ILE A 79 -5.50 -3.87 -5.31
CA ILE A 79 -5.11 -3.30 -6.61
C ILE A 79 -4.14 -4.24 -7.33
N SER A 80 -3.16 -4.79 -6.62
CA SER A 80 -2.17 -5.67 -7.23
C SER A 80 -2.82 -6.89 -7.91
N ILE A 81 -3.76 -7.54 -7.22
CA ILE A 81 -4.54 -8.67 -7.74
C ILE A 81 -5.31 -8.24 -8.98
N TYR A 82 -5.96 -7.09 -8.89
CA TYR A 82 -6.82 -6.63 -9.95
C TYR A 82 -6.09 -6.29 -11.25
N VAL A 83 -4.89 -5.69 -11.14
CA VAL A 83 -4.04 -5.36 -12.28
C VAL A 83 -3.69 -6.61 -13.11
N PHE A 84 -3.66 -7.79 -12.49
CA PHE A 84 -3.53 -9.07 -13.20
C PHE A 84 -4.88 -9.68 -13.60
N TYR A 85 -5.94 -9.51 -12.80
CA TYR A 85 -7.28 -10.01 -13.12
C TYR A 85 -7.88 -9.41 -14.39
N ILE A 86 -7.66 -8.11 -14.65
CA ILE A 86 -8.08 -7.51 -15.92
C ILE A 86 -7.47 -8.24 -17.12
N GLU A 87 -6.24 -8.76 -16.97
CA GLU A 87 -5.55 -9.35 -18.10
C GLU A 87 -6.05 -10.75 -18.40
N THR A 88 -6.35 -11.53 -17.37
CA THR A 88 -6.93 -12.87 -17.48
C THR A 88 -8.39 -12.85 -17.87
N SER A 89 -9.17 -11.86 -17.44
CA SER A 89 -10.62 -11.79 -17.74
C SER A 89 -10.94 -11.33 -19.16
N ASN A 90 -10.01 -10.65 -19.84
CA ASN A 90 -10.23 -10.11 -21.19
C ASN A 90 -9.51 -10.90 -22.29
N ASP A 91 -8.99 -12.11 -22.00
CA ASP A 91 -8.06 -12.89 -22.85
C ASP A 91 -6.87 -12.09 -23.38
N SER A 92 -6.62 -10.91 -22.80
CA SER A 92 -5.69 -9.93 -23.33
C SER A 92 -4.24 -10.37 -23.18
N LEU A 93 -3.96 -11.39 -22.36
CA LEU A 93 -2.67 -12.05 -22.29
C LEU A 93 -2.22 -12.63 -23.64
N THR A 94 -3.14 -13.16 -24.44
CA THR A 94 -2.83 -13.63 -25.81
C THR A 94 -2.50 -12.45 -26.72
N SER A 95 -3.28 -11.36 -26.63
CA SER A 95 -3.04 -10.13 -27.39
C SER A 95 -1.73 -9.43 -27.01
N ILE A 96 -1.35 -9.47 -25.72
CA ILE A 96 -0.10 -8.91 -25.20
C ILE A 96 1.09 -9.75 -25.67
N CYS A 97 0.96 -11.08 -25.71
CA CYS A 97 1.97 -11.97 -26.29
C CYS A 97 2.13 -11.80 -27.80
N SER A 98 1.06 -11.46 -28.52
CA SER A 98 1.11 -11.14 -29.94
C SER A 98 1.60 -9.71 -30.23
N SER A 99 1.70 -8.86 -29.20
CA SER A 99 2.16 -7.48 -29.35
C SER A 99 3.68 -7.41 -29.35
N ASN A 100 4.26 -6.50 -30.15
CA ASN A 100 5.71 -6.23 -30.20
C ASN A 100 6.27 -5.60 -28.89
N LEU A 101 5.49 -5.54 -27.80
CA LEU A 101 5.88 -4.92 -26.56
C LEU A 101 6.69 -5.90 -25.69
N LYS A 102 7.85 -5.45 -25.21
CA LYS A 102 8.68 -6.26 -24.31
C LYS A 102 7.94 -6.55 -22.99
N ARG A 103 7.83 -7.82 -22.61
CA ARG A 103 7.22 -8.29 -21.33
C ARG A 103 7.72 -7.52 -20.10
N ARG A 104 9.02 -7.20 -20.05
CA ARG A 104 9.61 -6.32 -19.03
C ARG A 104 8.91 -4.96 -18.89
N ASN A 105 8.56 -4.31 -20.00
CA ASN A 105 7.95 -2.98 -19.99
C ASN A 105 6.50 -3.03 -19.47
N ILE A 106 5.80 -4.15 -19.69
CA ILE A 106 4.46 -4.40 -19.15
C ILE A 106 4.54 -4.59 -17.64
N TYR A 107 5.46 -5.42 -17.16
CA TYR A 107 5.67 -5.61 -15.71
C TYR A 107 6.00 -4.29 -15.01
N LEU A 108 6.91 -3.49 -15.57
CA LEU A 108 7.25 -2.16 -15.06
C LEU A 108 6.05 -1.20 -15.05
N ALA A 109 5.21 -1.23 -16.09
CA ALA A 109 4.00 -0.41 -16.14
C ALA A 109 3.00 -0.77 -15.03
N LYS A 110 2.84 -2.08 -14.73
CA LYS A 110 1.99 -2.56 -13.63
C LYS A 110 2.53 -2.11 -12.27
N TRP A 111 3.84 -2.26 -12.07
CA TRP A 111 4.50 -1.78 -10.86
C TRP A 111 4.31 -0.28 -10.67
N MET A 112 4.53 0.51 -11.72
CA MET A 112 4.32 1.96 -11.68
C MET A 112 2.87 2.35 -11.38
N LEU A 113 1.89 1.69 -12.01
CA LEU A 113 0.47 1.95 -11.73
C LEU A 113 0.12 1.66 -10.27
N LEU A 114 0.61 0.55 -9.74
CA LEU A 114 0.40 0.16 -8.35
C LEU A 114 1.04 1.18 -7.40
N MET A 115 2.31 1.55 -7.62
CA MET A 115 3.00 2.60 -6.86
C MET A 115 2.30 3.95 -6.92
N LEU A 116 1.82 4.37 -8.09
CA LEU A 116 1.13 5.66 -8.22
C LEU A 116 -0.21 5.62 -7.47
N SER A 117 -0.89 4.48 -7.48
CA SER A 117 -2.11 4.25 -6.70
C SER A 117 -1.86 4.28 -5.19
N THR A 118 -0.76 3.68 -4.72
CA THR A 118 -0.39 3.71 -3.29
C THR A 118 -0.03 5.11 -2.82
N ILE A 119 0.75 5.86 -3.61
CA ILE A 119 1.08 7.27 -3.34
C ILE A 119 -0.19 8.10 -3.19
N LEU A 120 -1.13 7.98 -4.13
CA LEU A 120 -2.40 8.70 -4.08
C LEU A 120 -3.19 8.35 -2.82
N MET A 121 -3.26 7.08 -2.43
CA MET A 121 -4.00 6.66 -1.24
C MET A 121 -3.37 7.18 0.06
N ILE A 122 -2.03 7.19 0.16
CA ILE A 122 -1.31 7.79 1.31
C ILE A 122 -1.64 9.28 1.44
N LEU A 123 -1.58 10.02 0.32
CA LEU A 123 -1.89 11.45 0.30
C LEU A 123 -3.34 11.71 0.68
N ILE A 124 -4.29 10.91 0.17
CA ILE A 124 -5.71 11.02 0.52
C ILE A 124 -5.91 10.75 2.03
N GLY A 125 -5.25 9.73 2.59
CA GLY A 125 -5.30 9.44 4.03
C GLY A 125 -4.86 10.62 4.89
N VAL A 126 -3.77 11.30 4.51
CA VAL A 126 -3.31 12.50 5.23
C VAL A 126 -4.29 13.67 5.04
N CYS A 127 -4.83 13.88 3.84
CA CYS A 127 -5.84 14.91 3.60
C CYS A 127 -7.09 14.71 4.46
N ILE A 128 -7.56 13.46 4.61
CA ILE A 128 -8.68 13.09 5.49
C ILE A 128 -8.38 13.52 6.93
N LEU A 129 -7.20 13.18 7.44
CA LEU A 129 -6.78 13.56 8.80
C LEU A 129 -6.79 15.07 9.02
N VAL A 130 -6.31 15.85 8.05
CA VAL A 130 -6.29 17.32 8.13
C VAL A 130 -7.72 17.90 8.13
N VAL A 131 -8.61 17.36 7.29
CA VAL A 131 -10.01 17.78 7.23
C VAL A 131 -10.71 17.48 8.56
N GLU A 132 -10.55 16.28 9.09
CA GLU A 132 -11.19 15.88 10.36
C GLU A 132 -10.63 16.64 11.56
N ALA A 133 -9.31 16.89 11.60
CA ALA A 133 -8.72 17.74 12.62
C ALA A 133 -9.37 19.14 12.64
N LYS A 134 -9.65 19.70 11.45
CA LYS A 134 -10.33 21.00 11.32
C LYS A 134 -11.79 20.93 11.78
N ILE A 135 -12.54 19.90 11.39
CA ILE A 135 -13.96 19.72 11.78
C ILE A 135 -14.10 19.61 13.30
N PHE A 136 -13.21 18.87 13.96
CA PHE A 136 -13.26 18.65 15.40
C PHE A 136 -12.47 19.68 16.22
N ASN A 137 -11.99 20.78 15.62
CA ASN A 137 -11.22 21.84 16.28
C ASN A 137 -9.99 21.30 17.05
N ILE A 138 -9.24 20.39 16.43
CA ILE A 138 -7.98 19.86 16.98
C ILE A 138 -6.85 20.82 16.57
N PRO A 139 -6.07 21.38 17.51
CA PRO A 139 -5.03 22.33 17.17
C PRO A 139 -3.94 21.67 16.33
N PHE A 140 -3.71 22.26 15.17
CA PHE A 140 -2.83 21.73 14.15
C PHE A 140 -1.71 22.72 13.84
N THR A 141 -0.46 22.27 14.02
CA THR A 141 0.75 23.00 13.68
C THR A 141 1.49 22.26 12.57
N PHE A 142 1.59 22.87 11.40
CA PHE A 142 2.41 22.35 10.30
C PHE A 142 3.92 22.32 10.64
N ASN A 143 4.33 23.05 11.68
CA ASN A 143 5.74 23.34 11.99
C ASN A 143 6.55 22.12 12.49
N ASP A 144 5.90 21.04 12.92
CA ASP A 144 6.62 19.94 13.59
C ASP A 144 7.22 18.91 12.61
N GLY A 145 6.98 19.05 11.30
CA GLY A 145 7.51 18.14 10.27
C GLY A 145 7.01 16.69 10.38
N VAL A 146 6.12 16.38 11.33
CA VAL A 146 5.62 15.02 11.63
C VAL A 146 4.88 14.43 10.43
N ILE A 147 4.04 15.23 9.75
CA ILE A 147 3.32 14.79 8.54
C ILE A 147 4.31 14.41 7.44
N VAL A 148 5.31 15.26 7.19
CA VAL A 148 6.29 15.03 6.12
C VAL A 148 7.07 13.76 6.39
N ARG A 149 7.50 13.54 7.65
CA ARG A 149 8.17 12.30 8.06
C ARG A 149 7.26 11.09 7.89
N TYR A 150 6.00 11.19 8.31
CA TYR A 150 5.02 10.11 8.17
C TYR A 150 4.81 9.71 6.72
N ILE A 151 4.52 10.67 5.83
CA ILE A 151 4.38 10.43 4.39
C ILE A 151 5.67 9.80 3.84
N SER A 152 6.83 10.35 4.18
CA SER A 152 8.11 9.86 3.68
C SER A 152 8.36 8.40 4.10
N PHE A 153 8.08 8.06 5.35
CA PHE A 153 8.24 6.69 5.85
C PHE A 153 7.25 5.73 5.21
N GLU A 154 5.97 6.09 5.06
CA GLU A 154 4.99 5.26 4.35
C GLU A 154 5.39 5.02 2.89
N LEU A 155 5.87 6.07 2.21
CA LEU A 155 6.34 5.97 0.82
C LEU A 155 7.55 5.03 0.70
N LEU A 156 8.56 5.20 1.56
CA LEU A 156 9.76 4.35 1.53
C LEU A 156 9.44 2.89 1.87
N CYS A 157 8.55 2.65 2.83
CA CYS A 157 8.05 1.33 3.17
C CYS A 157 7.19 0.71 2.05
N SER A 158 6.44 1.52 1.31
CA SER A 158 5.57 1.03 0.23
C SER A 158 6.33 0.41 -0.93
N LEU A 159 7.56 0.87 -1.21
CA LEU A 159 8.38 0.37 -2.32
C LEU A 159 8.63 -1.15 -2.23
N GLY A 160 9.09 -1.62 -1.07
CA GLY A 160 9.38 -3.03 -0.84
C GLY A 160 8.12 -3.88 -0.87
N LEU A 161 7.04 -3.43 -0.23
CA LEU A 161 5.75 -4.13 -0.21
C LEU A 161 5.19 -4.28 -1.63
N VAL A 162 5.15 -3.20 -2.41
CA VAL A 162 4.59 -3.20 -3.76
C VAL A 162 5.38 -4.11 -4.69
N SER A 163 6.72 -4.05 -4.66
CA SER A 163 7.56 -4.96 -5.43
C SER A 163 7.35 -6.42 -5.02
N PHE A 164 7.32 -6.70 -3.71
CA PHE A 164 7.09 -8.06 -3.20
C PHE A 164 5.74 -8.62 -3.61
N GLN A 165 4.68 -7.83 -3.47
CA GLN A 165 3.31 -8.23 -3.78
C GLN A 165 3.15 -8.51 -5.29
N LEU A 166 3.72 -7.65 -6.15
CA LEU A 166 3.68 -7.86 -7.60
C LEU A 166 4.50 -9.09 -8.02
N PHE A 167 5.64 -9.33 -7.36
CA PHE A 167 6.42 -10.56 -7.54
C PHE A 167 5.61 -11.81 -7.15
N LEU A 168 4.95 -11.79 -5.99
CA LEU A 168 4.18 -12.94 -5.50
C LEU A 168 3.06 -13.33 -6.48
N ILE A 169 2.34 -12.34 -7.02
CA ILE A 169 1.32 -12.58 -8.06
C ILE A 169 1.94 -13.11 -9.36
N SER A 170 3.12 -12.60 -9.74
CA SER A 170 3.81 -13.10 -10.93
C SER A 170 4.27 -14.55 -10.78
N LEU A 171 4.70 -14.94 -9.58
CA LEU A 171 5.19 -16.28 -9.24
C LEU A 171 4.06 -17.33 -9.28
N LEU A 172 2.89 -17.00 -8.74
CA LEU A 172 1.76 -17.92 -8.67
C LEU A 172 1.03 -17.98 -10.02
N LYS A 173 0.66 -19.20 -10.43
CA LYS A 173 0.01 -19.42 -11.73
C LYS A 173 -1.43 -18.90 -11.72
N ASP A 174 -2.15 -19.13 -10.63
CA ASP A 174 -3.56 -18.78 -10.50
C ASP A 174 -3.75 -17.54 -9.62
N ILE A 175 -4.53 -16.58 -10.12
CA ILE A 175 -4.84 -15.35 -9.39
C ILE A 175 -5.54 -15.67 -8.06
N THR A 176 -6.43 -16.66 -8.04
CA THR A 176 -7.14 -17.11 -6.83
C THR A 176 -6.19 -17.64 -5.74
N THR A 177 -5.17 -18.40 -6.13
CA THR A 177 -4.16 -18.86 -5.16
C THR A 177 -3.35 -17.68 -4.64
N SER A 178 -2.99 -16.74 -5.50
CA SER A 178 -2.28 -15.53 -5.09
C SER A 178 -3.10 -14.64 -4.17
N THR A 179 -4.41 -14.51 -4.38
CA THR A 179 -5.26 -13.72 -3.50
C THR A 179 -5.31 -14.34 -2.10
N ILE A 180 -5.52 -15.65 -2.00
CA ILE A 180 -5.60 -16.38 -0.74
C ILE A 180 -4.27 -16.27 0.02
N VAL A 181 -3.14 -16.50 -0.65
CA VAL A 181 -1.81 -16.42 -0.02
C VAL A 181 -1.52 -15.00 0.48
N SER A 182 -1.79 -13.97 -0.32
CA SER A 182 -1.55 -12.58 0.10
C SER A 182 -2.45 -12.16 1.26
N LEU A 183 -3.72 -12.58 1.27
CA LEU A 183 -4.64 -12.27 2.37
C LEU A 183 -4.26 -13.02 3.66
N LEU A 184 -3.94 -14.31 3.57
CA LEU A 184 -3.50 -15.10 4.72
C LEU A 184 -2.19 -14.55 5.30
N ALA A 185 -1.24 -14.15 4.46
CA ALA A 185 -0.01 -13.53 4.92
C ALA A 185 -0.28 -12.17 5.59
N ALA A 186 -1.11 -11.31 4.97
CA ALA A 186 -1.44 -10.01 5.53
C ALA A 186 -2.12 -10.11 6.90
N VAL A 187 -3.12 -11.00 7.04
CA VAL A 187 -3.81 -11.21 8.31
C VAL A 187 -2.92 -11.93 9.33
N GLY A 188 -2.25 -13.01 8.91
CA GLY A 188 -1.42 -13.83 9.78
C GLY A 188 -0.27 -13.07 10.42
N PHE A 189 0.48 -12.29 9.63
CA PHE A 189 1.60 -11.52 10.16
C PHE A 189 1.15 -10.36 11.06
N ASN A 190 0.00 -9.73 10.80
CA ASN A 190 -0.53 -8.67 11.67
C ASN A 190 -1.22 -9.22 12.93
N ALA A 191 -1.65 -10.49 12.95
CA ALA A 191 -2.30 -11.11 14.10
C ALA A 191 -1.32 -11.75 15.09
N ILE A 192 -0.11 -12.13 14.65
CA ILE A 192 0.87 -12.83 15.47
C ILE A 192 1.83 -11.83 16.13
N HIS A 193 2.07 -12.01 17.43
CA HIS A 193 3.13 -11.30 18.12
C HIS A 193 4.50 -11.87 17.73
N LEU A 194 5.23 -11.13 16.89
CA LEU A 194 6.55 -11.52 16.39
C LEU A 194 7.66 -10.94 17.27
N SER A 195 8.85 -11.53 17.19
CA SER A 195 10.04 -10.96 17.83
C SER A 195 10.50 -9.71 17.08
N ASP A 196 10.99 -8.71 17.82
CA ASP A 196 11.46 -7.43 17.26
C ASP A 196 12.51 -7.59 16.15
N GLY A 197 13.29 -8.68 16.19
CA GLY A 197 14.29 -8.98 15.17
C GLY A 197 13.72 -9.45 13.83
N LEU A 198 12.51 -10.03 13.79
CA LEU A 198 11.89 -10.54 12.55
C LEU A 198 11.00 -9.51 11.86
N ILE A 199 10.42 -8.59 12.63
CA ILE A 199 9.48 -7.57 12.17
C ILE A 199 10.00 -6.78 10.93
N PRO A 200 11.26 -6.31 10.87
CA PRO A 200 11.76 -5.53 9.73
C PRO A 200 11.89 -6.30 8.41
N TYR A 201 11.84 -7.64 8.46
CA TYR A 201 12.03 -8.49 7.28
C TYR A 201 10.70 -8.93 6.66
N ILE A 202 9.58 -8.61 7.27
CA ILE A 202 8.26 -9.05 6.82
C ILE A 202 7.58 -7.88 6.07
N PRO A 203 7.41 -7.94 4.73
CA PRO A 203 6.86 -6.84 3.94
C PRO A 203 5.47 -6.40 4.39
N TYR A 204 4.63 -7.36 4.80
CA TYR A 204 3.26 -7.11 5.24
C TYR A 204 3.15 -6.29 6.54
N LEU A 205 4.26 -6.08 7.25
CA LEU A 205 4.33 -5.24 8.47
C LEU A 205 4.89 -3.84 8.20
N TYR A 206 5.35 -3.54 6.98
CA TYR A 206 6.02 -2.29 6.68
C TYR A 206 5.16 -1.06 6.92
N PHE A 207 3.86 -1.13 6.65
CA PHE A 207 2.94 -0.05 6.97
C PHE A 207 2.70 0.10 8.47
N SER A 208 2.67 -0.98 9.25
CA SER A 208 2.54 -0.89 10.71
C SER A 208 3.74 -0.17 11.34
N ASN A 209 4.92 -0.39 10.75
CA ASN A 209 6.18 0.16 11.24
C ASN A 209 6.48 1.56 10.69
N SER A 210 5.74 2.09 9.72
CA SER A 210 6.10 3.34 9.02
C SER A 210 5.66 4.62 9.75
N THR A 211 5.45 4.56 11.06
CA THR A 211 5.10 5.75 11.85
C THR A 211 6.33 6.44 12.42
N PRO A 212 6.31 7.77 12.58
CA PRO A 212 7.35 8.50 13.30
C PRO A 212 7.36 8.22 14.81
N PHE A 213 6.39 7.45 15.32
CA PHE A 213 6.23 7.08 16.73
C PHE A 213 6.68 5.65 17.02
N SER A 214 7.00 4.88 15.98
CA SER A 214 7.50 3.51 16.10
C SER A 214 8.93 3.47 16.67
N ASN A 215 9.37 2.27 17.07
CA ASN A 215 10.75 2.06 17.51
C ASN A 215 11.72 2.43 16.38
N THR A 216 12.63 3.38 16.66
CA THR A 216 13.52 3.97 15.65
C THR A 216 14.46 2.96 15.01
N THR A 217 14.85 1.92 15.74
CA THR A 217 15.73 0.85 15.21
C THR A 217 14.97 -0.01 14.19
N ILE A 218 13.74 -0.44 14.54
CA ILE A 218 12.86 -1.24 13.69
C ILE A 218 12.45 -0.45 12.45
N LEU A 219 12.08 0.83 12.61
CA LEU A 219 11.74 1.71 11.50
C LEU A 219 12.90 1.84 10.51
N ARG A 220 14.11 2.14 11.00
CA ARG A 220 15.29 2.30 10.14
C ARG A 220 15.60 1.01 9.40
N GLN A 221 15.54 -0.13 10.08
CA GLN A 221 15.74 -1.43 9.45
C GLN A 221 14.66 -1.73 8.40
N SER A 222 13.39 -1.47 8.70
CA SER A 222 12.27 -1.70 7.78
C SER A 222 12.41 -0.87 6.50
N ILE A 223 12.85 0.39 6.61
CA ILE A 223 13.13 1.25 5.45
C ILE A 223 14.27 0.69 4.60
N ILE A 224 15.40 0.30 5.23
CA ILE A 224 16.55 -0.25 4.50
C ILE A 224 16.17 -1.55 3.79
N VAL A 225 15.51 -2.47 4.49
CA VAL A 225 15.07 -3.75 3.91
C VAL A 225 14.02 -3.51 2.82
N SER A 226 13.10 -2.57 2.99
CA SER A 226 12.14 -2.18 1.95
C SER A 226 12.82 -1.73 0.65
N LEU A 227 13.87 -0.92 0.75
CA LEU A 227 14.65 -0.50 -0.43
C LEU A 227 15.36 -1.68 -1.09
N ILE A 228 15.95 -2.57 -0.30
CA ILE A 228 16.58 -3.80 -0.79
C ILE A 228 15.55 -4.69 -1.50
N TYR A 229 14.39 -4.89 -0.88
CA TYR A 229 13.28 -5.68 -1.41
C TYR A 229 12.69 -5.06 -2.68
N CYS A 230 12.63 -3.73 -2.75
CA CYS A 230 12.21 -3.04 -3.95
C CYS A 230 13.08 -3.44 -5.14
N VAL A 231 14.40 -3.40 -4.98
CA VAL A 231 15.33 -3.77 -6.07
C VAL A 231 15.30 -5.26 -6.36
N LEU A 232 15.39 -6.11 -5.34
CA LEU A 232 15.44 -7.57 -5.49
C LEU A 232 14.17 -8.12 -6.14
N PHE A 233 12.99 -7.82 -5.60
CA PHE A 233 11.75 -8.38 -6.10
C PHE A 233 11.31 -7.77 -7.43
N LEU A 234 11.74 -6.56 -7.76
CA LEU A 234 11.50 -5.99 -9.08
C LEU A 234 12.35 -6.71 -10.14
N ILE A 235 13.64 -6.99 -9.87
CA ILE A 235 14.51 -7.75 -10.78
C ILE A 235 13.98 -9.19 -10.94
N ILE A 236 13.74 -9.89 -9.82
CA ILE A 236 13.24 -11.25 -9.83
C ILE A 236 11.87 -11.31 -10.51
N GLY A 237 10.97 -10.37 -10.19
CA GLY A 237 9.64 -10.28 -10.81
C GLY A 237 9.67 -10.07 -12.31
N ILE A 238 10.59 -9.24 -12.84
CA ILE A 238 10.80 -9.10 -14.29
C ILE A 238 11.23 -10.43 -14.91
N ILE A 239 12.19 -11.12 -14.27
CA ILE A 239 12.71 -12.40 -14.76
C ILE A 239 11.57 -13.43 -14.79
N THR A 240 10.86 -13.61 -13.68
CA THR A 240 9.74 -14.55 -13.55
C THR A 240 8.63 -14.24 -14.56
N PHE A 241 8.28 -12.96 -14.74
CA PHE A 241 7.25 -12.55 -15.70
C PHE A 241 7.66 -12.81 -17.16
N ASN A 242 8.95 -12.72 -17.50
CA ASN A 242 9.43 -13.06 -18.83
C ASN A 242 9.32 -14.57 -19.11
N PHE A 243 9.58 -15.42 -18.12
CA PHE A 243 9.52 -16.88 -18.24
C PHE A 243 8.14 -17.50 -18.02
N LYS A 244 7.13 -16.69 -17.64
CA LYS A 244 5.77 -17.20 -17.43
C LYS A 244 5.16 -17.57 -18.77
N ASP A 245 5.07 -18.86 -19.05
CA ASP A 245 4.28 -19.40 -20.15
C ASP A 245 2.80 -19.23 -19.84
N ILE A 246 2.10 -18.57 -20.76
CA ILE A 246 0.66 -18.33 -20.67
C ILE A 246 0.02 -19.53 -21.35
N ARG A 247 -0.66 -20.39 -20.57
CA ARG A 247 -1.50 -21.44 -21.13
C ARG A 247 -2.79 -20.81 -21.65
N GLU A 248 -3.17 -21.25 -22.85
CA GLU A 248 -4.51 -21.11 -23.43
C GLU A 248 -5.60 -21.64 -22.49
#